data_AF-A0A5N4DNU9-F1
#
_entry.id   AF-A0A5N4DNU9-F1
#
_cell.length_a   1.000
_cell.length_b   1.000
_cell.length_c   1.000
_cell.angle_alpha   90.00
_cell.angle_beta   90.00
_cell.angle_gamma   90.00
#
_symmetry.space_group_name_H-M   'P 1'
#
loop_
_entity.id
_entity.type
_entity.pdbx_description
1 polymer ?
#
loop_
_entity_poly.entity_id
_entity_poly.type
_entity_poly.pdbx_seq_one_letter_code
_entity_poly.pdbx_strand_id
1 'polypeptide(L)'
;MGLRPAHCLQHIQKPGPVSPQRGVAQSSCCGCQPASPFQAYLDKYYTKKGGHPLGEMAARGGNSMVKKIKELQQFFGLRVTGKLDRATMDVIKRPRCGVPDVANYRLFPGEPKWKKNTLTYRISKYTPSMTPAEVDRAVQMALQAWSSAVPLSFVRVNAGEADIMISFETGGFNLFTVAAHEFGHALGLAHSTDPSALMYPTYKYKHPYGFHLPKDDVKGIQALYGPRKTFPGKPTVPHASPHNPSIPDLCDSGSSFDAVTMLGKELLFFRDR
;
A
#
# COMPACT_ATOMS: atom_id res chain seq x y z
N MET A 1 -21.99 -5.84 -10.93
CA MET A 1 -21.65 -5.28 -9.60
C MET A 1 -20.13 -5.13 -9.52
N GLY A 2 -19.63 -3.90 -9.70
CA GLY A 2 -18.19 -3.64 -9.67
C GLY A 2 -17.68 -3.51 -8.24
N LEU A 3 -16.68 -4.31 -7.88
CA LEU A 3 -15.93 -4.16 -6.64
C LEU A 3 -15.27 -2.78 -6.64
N ARG A 4 -15.72 -1.88 -5.77
CA ARG A 4 -15.12 -0.55 -5.60
C ARG A 4 -13.73 -0.72 -4.97
N PRO A 5 -12.73 0.10 -5.33
CA PRO A 5 -11.40 0.06 -4.71
C PRO A 5 -11.51 0.25 -3.19
N ALA A 6 -10.58 -0.33 -2.42
CA ALA A 6 -10.51 -0.04 -0.99
C ALA A 6 -10.12 1.44 -0.80
N HIS A 7 -11.07 2.29 -0.42
CA HIS A 7 -10.88 3.73 -0.20
C HIS A 7 -10.47 4.02 1.25
N CYS A 8 -9.50 3.29 1.78
CA CYS A 8 -9.20 3.38 3.20
C CYS A 8 -8.48 4.69 3.56
N LEU A 9 -7.58 5.20 2.69
CA LEU A 9 -6.56 6.17 3.12
C LEU A 9 -6.16 7.22 2.06
N GLN A 10 -7.08 7.62 1.17
CA GLN A 10 -6.80 8.67 0.16
C GLN A 10 -6.57 10.09 0.75
N HIS A 11 -6.61 10.24 2.08
CA HIS A 11 -6.45 11.54 2.77
C HIS A 11 -5.39 11.52 3.87
N ILE A 12 -4.34 10.69 3.78
CA ILE A 12 -3.13 10.95 4.56
C ILE A 12 -2.44 12.18 3.96
N GLN A 13 -2.85 13.37 4.40
CA GLN A 13 -2.32 14.65 3.95
C GLN A 13 -1.33 15.18 4.98
N LYS A 14 -0.13 15.55 4.53
CA LYS A 14 0.69 16.52 5.26
C LYS A 14 -0.04 17.87 5.23
N PRO A 15 -0.21 18.58 6.36
CA PRO A 15 -0.84 19.89 6.32
C PRO A 15 0.01 20.86 5.47
N GLY A 16 -0.65 21.53 4.53
CA GLY A 16 -0.14 22.68 3.78
C GLY A 16 -1.12 23.85 3.92
N PRO A 17 -0.71 25.10 3.65
CA PRO A 17 -1.57 26.26 3.80
C PRO A 17 -2.81 26.13 2.90
N VAL A 18 -3.99 26.32 3.50
CA VAL A 18 -5.28 26.31 2.82
C VAL A 18 -5.38 27.55 1.93
N SER A 19 -5.22 27.37 0.62
CA SER A 19 -5.60 28.40 -0.36
C SER A 19 -7.07 28.24 -0.75
N PRO A 20 -7.85 29.33 -0.81
CA PRO A 20 -9.25 29.28 -1.21
C PRO A 20 -9.34 28.99 -2.72
N GLN A 21 -9.93 27.86 -3.10
CA GLN A 21 -10.25 27.61 -4.51
C GLN A 21 -11.45 28.48 -4.90
N ARG A 22 -11.20 29.48 -5.75
CA ARG A 22 -12.24 30.18 -6.51
C ARG A 22 -12.87 29.18 -7.49
N GLY A 23 -14.20 29.10 -7.47
CA GLY A 23 -14.97 28.34 -8.43
C GLY A 23 -14.71 28.83 -9.86
N VAL A 24 -14.26 27.91 -10.71
CA VAL A 24 -14.26 28.12 -12.16
C VAL A 24 -15.42 27.31 -12.71
N ALA A 25 -16.38 28.00 -13.33
CA ALA A 25 -17.51 27.40 -14.01
C ALA A 25 -17.00 26.48 -15.14
N GLN A 26 -17.45 25.22 -15.15
CA GLN A 26 -17.19 24.29 -16.22
C GLN A 26 -18.06 24.65 -17.43
N SER A 27 -17.41 25.13 -18.49
CA SER A 27 -18.03 25.19 -19.82
C SER A 27 -18.15 23.75 -20.35
N SER A 28 -19.35 23.40 -20.79
CA SER A 28 -19.69 22.10 -21.36
C SER A 28 -18.98 21.89 -22.70
N CYS A 29 -18.03 20.97 -22.75
CA CYS A 29 -17.57 20.41 -24.01
C CYS A 29 -18.43 19.19 -24.35
N CYS A 30 -19.35 19.33 -25.31
CA CYS A 30 -20.00 18.20 -25.97
C CYS A 30 -18.94 17.40 -26.76
N GLY A 31 -18.66 16.15 -26.35
CA GLY A 31 -17.95 15.20 -27.21
C GLY A 31 -17.00 14.19 -26.56
N CYS A 32 -16.73 14.23 -25.26
CA CYS A 32 -15.87 13.19 -24.65
C CYS A 32 -16.69 11.93 -24.34
N GLN A 33 -16.59 10.89 -25.17
CA GLN A 33 -17.01 9.54 -24.78
C GLN A 33 -16.30 9.17 -23.46
N PRO A 34 -17.00 8.57 -22.48
CA PRO A 34 -16.36 8.14 -21.25
C PRO A 34 -15.23 7.16 -21.59
N ALA A 35 -14.03 7.44 -21.08
CA ALA A 35 -12.89 6.56 -21.28
C ALA A 35 -13.24 5.13 -20.85
N SER A 36 -12.78 4.14 -21.62
CA SER A 36 -12.95 2.73 -21.23
C SER A 36 -12.40 2.51 -19.80
N PRO A 37 -12.95 1.57 -19.01
CA PRO A 37 -12.45 1.29 -17.66
C PRO A 37 -10.94 1.02 -17.61
N PHE A 38 -10.42 0.47 -18.71
CA PHE A 38 -9.00 0.21 -18.92
C PHE A 38 -8.16 1.48 -19.13
N GLN A 39 -8.64 2.38 -19.98
CA GLN A 39 -7.96 3.67 -20.18
C GLN A 39 -7.97 4.48 -18.88
N ALA A 40 -9.08 4.47 -18.14
CA ALA A 40 -9.15 5.08 -16.82
C ALA A 40 -8.14 4.47 -15.83
N TYR A 41 -7.92 3.15 -15.85
CA TYR A 41 -6.91 2.48 -15.04
C TYR A 41 -5.50 2.96 -15.37
N LEU A 42 -5.12 2.94 -16.65
CA LEU A 42 -3.79 3.37 -17.08
C LEU A 42 -3.58 4.86 -16.87
N ASP A 43 -4.62 5.67 -17.04
CA ASP A 43 -4.55 7.10 -16.77
C ASP A 43 -4.38 7.38 -15.29
N LYS A 44 -5.03 6.60 -14.42
CA LYS A 44 -4.90 6.71 -12.97
C LYS A 44 -3.52 6.29 -12.46
N TYR A 45 -3.00 5.15 -12.91
CA TYR A 45 -1.80 4.54 -12.29
C TYR A 45 -0.49 4.72 -13.09
N TYR A 46 -0.58 5.00 -14.40
CA TYR A 46 0.56 5.03 -15.33
C TYR A 46 0.69 6.35 -16.10
N THR A 47 0.11 7.44 -15.58
CA THR A 47 0.30 8.79 -16.14
C THR A 47 1.11 9.68 -15.19
N LYS A 48 2.24 10.18 -15.67
CA LYS A 48 3.07 11.14 -14.93
C LYS A 48 2.38 12.51 -14.91
N LYS A 49 1.86 12.95 -13.76
CA LYS A 49 1.33 14.32 -13.60
C LYS A 49 2.48 15.27 -13.30
N GLY A 50 2.94 16.05 -14.28
CA GLY A 50 3.83 17.20 -14.03
C GLY A 50 5.09 17.31 -14.89
N GLY A 51 4.93 17.31 -16.20
CA GLY A 51 5.88 17.97 -17.09
C GLY A 51 5.09 18.83 -18.05
N HIS A 52 5.10 20.15 -17.88
CA HIS A 52 4.98 21.03 -19.04
C HIS A 52 6.34 20.98 -19.73
N PRO A 53 6.46 20.49 -20.98
CA PRO A 53 7.59 20.87 -21.79
C PRO A 53 7.30 22.30 -22.23
N LEU A 54 7.94 23.26 -21.56
CA LEU A 54 8.33 24.47 -22.24
C LEU A 54 9.32 24.04 -23.32
N GLY A 55 8.81 23.95 -24.55
CA GLY A 55 9.62 23.74 -25.75
C GLY A 55 10.12 22.32 -25.96
N GLU A 56 9.24 21.41 -26.39
CA GLU A 56 9.68 20.36 -27.31
C GLU A 56 8.48 19.85 -28.12
N MET A 57 8.45 20.21 -29.41
CA MET A 57 7.72 19.46 -30.43
C MET A 57 8.38 18.09 -30.56
N ALA A 58 8.16 17.20 -29.59
CA ALA A 58 8.71 15.84 -29.60
C ALA A 58 7.62 14.82 -29.93
N ALA A 59 7.66 14.39 -31.19
CA ALA A 59 7.29 13.06 -31.67
C ALA A 59 5.84 12.59 -31.51
N ARG A 60 5.07 12.78 -32.59
CA ARG A 60 4.14 11.75 -33.07
C ARG A 60 4.93 10.44 -33.29
N GLY A 61 4.89 9.50 -32.35
CA GLY A 61 5.61 8.23 -32.54
C GLY A 61 5.46 7.24 -31.38
N GLY A 62 4.54 6.29 -31.54
CA GLY A 62 4.27 5.21 -30.59
C GLY A 62 3.01 5.48 -29.76
N ASN A 63 1.98 4.65 -29.94
CA ASN A 63 0.69 4.80 -29.28
C ASN A 63 0.90 4.95 -27.76
N SER A 64 0.62 6.13 -27.19
CA SER A 64 0.81 6.49 -25.77
C SER A 64 0.25 5.40 -24.83
N MET A 65 -0.81 4.72 -25.28
CA MET A 65 -1.42 3.56 -24.61
C MET A 65 -0.49 2.34 -24.53
N VAL A 66 0.15 1.95 -25.63
CA VAL A 66 1.05 0.78 -25.70
C VAL A 66 2.24 0.98 -24.76
N LYS A 67 2.76 2.22 -24.63
CA LYS A 67 3.81 2.54 -23.67
C LYS A 67 3.35 2.28 -22.24
N LYS A 68 2.18 2.79 -21.85
CA LYS A 68 1.59 2.56 -20.51
C LYS A 68 1.35 1.07 -20.23
N ILE A 69 0.94 0.30 -21.24
CA ILE A 69 0.78 -1.16 -21.10
C ILE A 69 2.12 -1.83 -20.84
N LYS A 70 3.17 -1.46 -21.58
CA LYS A 70 4.50 -2.02 -21.37
C LYS A 70 5.04 -1.68 -19.98
N GLU A 71 4.83 -0.47 -19.49
CA GLU A 71 5.20 -0.07 -18.13
C GLU A 71 4.45 -0.88 -17.07
N LEU A 72 3.14 -1.10 -17.25
CA LEU A 72 2.35 -1.97 -16.36
C LEU A 72 2.88 -3.41 -16.38
N GLN A 73 3.09 -3.97 -17.56
CA GLN A 73 3.59 -5.33 -17.69
C GLN A 73 4.95 -5.48 -17.02
N GLN A 74 5.85 -4.52 -17.24
CA GLN A 74 7.16 -4.50 -16.60
C GLN A 74 7.05 -4.40 -15.07
N PHE A 75 6.20 -3.50 -14.55
CA PHE A 75 6.01 -3.32 -13.11
C PHE A 75 5.53 -4.61 -12.43
N PHE A 76 4.59 -5.31 -13.05
CA PHE A 76 4.00 -6.55 -12.53
C PHE A 76 4.78 -7.81 -12.90
N GLY A 77 5.96 -7.69 -13.53
CA GLY A 77 6.79 -8.82 -13.95
C GLY A 77 6.13 -9.71 -15.03
N LEU A 78 5.19 -9.17 -15.80
CA LEU A 78 4.55 -9.84 -16.92
C LEU A 78 5.45 -9.79 -18.17
N ARG A 79 5.16 -10.66 -19.14
CA ARG A 79 5.78 -10.57 -20.47
C ARG A 79 5.41 -9.23 -21.12
N VAL A 80 6.41 -8.43 -21.48
CA VAL A 80 6.22 -7.08 -22.04
C VAL A 80 5.82 -7.15 -23.52
N THR A 81 4.54 -7.38 -23.78
CA THR A 81 3.96 -7.48 -25.12
C THR A 81 3.44 -6.14 -25.66
N GLY A 82 3.14 -5.19 -24.77
CA GLY A 82 2.41 -3.96 -25.11
C GLY A 82 0.95 -4.21 -25.53
N LYS A 83 0.44 -5.43 -25.33
CA LYS A 83 -0.92 -5.85 -25.67
C LYS A 83 -1.72 -6.15 -24.40
N LEU A 84 -3.03 -5.96 -24.46
CA LEU A 84 -3.94 -6.28 -23.37
C LEU A 84 -4.27 -7.78 -23.36
N ASP A 85 -3.28 -8.60 -23.03
CA ASP A 85 -3.44 -10.05 -22.93
C ASP A 85 -4.14 -10.48 -21.62
N ARG A 86 -4.49 -11.76 -21.53
CA ARG A 86 -5.22 -12.34 -20.38
C ARG A 86 -4.52 -12.05 -19.06
N ALA A 87 -3.20 -12.23 -19.00
CA ALA A 87 -2.41 -11.99 -17.79
C ALA A 87 -2.44 -10.50 -17.39
N THR A 88 -2.33 -9.59 -18.35
CA THR A 88 -2.47 -8.14 -18.11
C THR A 88 -3.85 -7.79 -17.56
N MET A 89 -4.90 -8.37 -18.14
CA MET A 89 -6.28 -8.16 -17.68
C MET A 89 -6.54 -8.71 -16.28
N ASP A 90 -5.94 -9.83 -15.93
CA ASP A 90 -6.08 -10.45 -14.61
C ASP A 90 -5.46 -9.58 -13.51
N VAL A 91 -4.40 -8.82 -13.82
CA VAL A 91 -3.82 -7.84 -12.90
C VAL A 91 -4.73 -6.62 -12.74
N ILE A 92 -5.27 -6.09 -13.83
CA ILE A 92 -6.09 -4.87 -13.83
C ILE A 92 -7.37 -5.02 -13.02
N LYS A 93 -7.96 -6.22 -13.02
CA LYS A 93 -9.17 -6.53 -12.25
C LYS A 93 -8.94 -6.67 -10.75
N ARG A 94 -7.68 -6.80 -10.30
CA ARG A 94 -7.40 -7.02 -8.88
C ARG A 94 -7.65 -5.74 -8.07
N PRO A 95 -8.20 -5.88 -6.86
CA PRO A 95 -8.27 -4.79 -5.90
C PRO A 95 -6.85 -4.34 -5.53
N ARG A 96 -6.65 -3.03 -5.49
CA ARG A 96 -5.32 -2.44 -5.31
C ARG A 96 -5.37 -1.07 -4.65
N CYS A 97 -4.20 -0.60 -4.23
CA CYS A 97 -3.97 0.76 -3.77
C CYS A 97 -4.28 1.78 -4.88
N GLY A 98 -4.74 2.96 -4.44
CA GLY A 98 -5.11 4.09 -5.29
C GLY A 98 -3.94 4.94 -5.79
N VAL A 99 -2.73 4.74 -5.27
CA VAL A 99 -1.52 5.50 -5.60
C VAL A 99 -0.94 5.07 -6.97
N PRO A 100 -0.43 5.99 -7.81
CA PRO A 100 0.20 5.63 -9.09
C PRO A 100 1.50 4.81 -8.95
N ASP A 101 1.75 3.92 -9.92
CA ASP A 101 2.89 2.97 -9.91
C ASP A 101 4.22 3.59 -10.40
N VAL A 102 4.16 4.51 -11.36
CA VAL A 102 5.34 5.00 -12.13
C VAL A 102 5.84 6.37 -11.72
N ALA A 103 5.64 6.72 -10.45
CA ALA A 103 6.22 7.88 -9.77
C ALA A 103 5.91 9.26 -10.40
N ASN A 104 4.88 9.91 -9.86
CA ASN A 104 5.00 11.31 -9.40
C ASN A 104 4.06 11.54 -8.21
N TYR A 105 4.02 10.60 -7.26
CA TYR A 105 3.18 10.76 -6.08
C TYR A 105 3.88 11.72 -5.10
N ARG A 106 3.47 12.99 -5.18
CA ARG A 106 4.06 14.15 -4.50
C ARG A 106 3.70 14.23 -3.01
N LEU A 107 3.75 13.15 -2.24
CA LEU A 107 3.68 13.30 -0.76
C LEU A 107 4.88 14.09 -0.24
N PHE A 108 6.00 14.00 -0.95
CA PHE A 108 7.27 14.63 -0.61
C PHE A 108 8.02 15.10 -1.86
N PRO A 109 7.82 16.35 -2.31
CA PRO A 109 8.69 16.92 -3.35
C PRO A 109 10.12 17.07 -2.81
N GLY A 110 11.10 16.42 -3.44
CA GLY A 110 12.53 16.56 -3.16
C GLY A 110 13.08 15.65 -2.06
N GLU A 111 12.43 15.55 -0.90
CA GLU A 111 12.89 14.76 0.26
C GLU A 111 11.80 13.78 0.73
N PRO A 112 11.83 12.49 0.32
CA PRO A 112 10.76 11.51 0.52
C PRO A 112 10.57 11.02 1.97
N LYS A 113 10.77 11.88 2.97
CA LYS A 113 10.66 11.48 4.39
C LYS A 113 10.28 12.63 5.31
N TRP A 114 9.78 12.29 6.48
CA TRP A 114 9.60 13.23 7.57
C TRP A 114 10.95 13.67 8.15
N LYS A 115 11.05 14.95 8.52
CA LYS A 115 12.26 15.52 9.16
C LYS A 115 12.37 15.19 10.65
N LYS A 116 11.27 14.72 11.26
CA LYS A 116 11.19 14.37 12.68
C LYS A 116 10.91 12.88 12.84
N ASN A 117 11.33 12.34 13.98
CA ASN A 117 11.19 10.92 14.30
C ASN A 117 9.95 10.60 15.14
N THR A 118 9.34 11.62 15.76
CA THR A 118 8.08 11.47 16.49
C THR A 118 6.97 12.08 15.66
N LEU A 119 6.06 11.21 15.19
CA LEU A 119 4.93 11.57 14.34
C LEU A 119 3.63 11.40 15.15
N THR A 120 2.75 12.39 15.08
CA THR A 120 1.42 12.28 15.66
C THR A 120 0.45 11.69 14.65
N TYR A 121 -0.51 10.89 15.12
CA TYR A 121 -1.60 10.39 14.27
C TYR A 121 -2.96 10.60 14.93
N ARG A 122 -4.00 10.75 14.10
CA ARG A 122 -5.38 10.91 14.56
C ARG A 122 -6.33 10.18 13.62
N ILE A 123 -7.27 9.43 14.20
CA ILE A 123 -8.40 8.87 13.47
C ILE A 123 -9.54 9.88 13.54
N SER A 124 -9.82 10.53 12.42
CA SER A 124 -10.86 11.57 12.30
C SER A 124 -12.24 10.99 12.01
N LYS A 125 -12.31 9.82 11.37
CA LYS A 125 -13.56 9.14 11.02
C LYS A 125 -13.38 7.63 11.05
N TYR A 126 -14.26 6.94 11.79
CA TYR A 126 -14.29 5.49 11.92
C TYR A 126 -15.18 4.84 10.85
N THR A 127 -14.85 3.59 10.48
CA THR A 127 -15.71 2.78 9.61
C THR A 127 -16.90 2.23 10.40
N PRO A 128 -18.13 2.21 9.85
CA PRO A 128 -19.27 1.59 10.51
C PRO A 128 -19.18 0.05 10.54
N SER A 129 -18.27 -0.55 9.78
CA SER A 129 -18.15 -2.01 9.66
C SER A 129 -17.36 -2.68 10.79
N MET A 130 -16.73 -1.91 11.67
CA MET A 130 -15.92 -2.40 12.78
C MET A 130 -16.11 -1.51 14.01
N THR A 131 -15.89 -2.05 15.20
CA THR A 131 -15.93 -1.24 16.41
C THR A 131 -14.74 -0.27 16.46
N PRO A 132 -14.88 0.91 17.11
CA PRO A 132 -13.75 1.83 17.26
C PRO A 132 -12.51 1.20 17.88
N ALA A 133 -12.68 0.29 18.85
CA ALA A 133 -11.58 -0.42 19.49
C ALA A 133 -10.81 -1.34 18.53
N GLU A 134 -11.50 -2.05 17.64
CA GLU A 134 -10.85 -2.89 16.62
C GLU A 134 -10.10 -2.05 15.59
N VAL A 135 -10.67 -0.90 15.21
CA VAL A 135 -10.02 0.07 14.31
C VAL A 135 -8.75 0.63 14.96
N ASP A 136 -8.84 1.09 16.20
CA ASP A 136 -7.71 1.62 16.96
C ASP A 136 -6.59 0.57 17.06
N ARG A 137 -6.95 -0.69 17.38
CA ARG A 137 -5.99 -1.80 17.46
C ARG A 137 -5.32 -2.08 16.11
N ALA A 138 -6.09 -2.12 15.02
CA ALA A 138 -5.55 -2.37 13.68
C ALA A 138 -4.57 -1.27 13.26
N VAL A 139 -4.92 0.00 13.49
CA VAL A 139 -4.05 1.16 13.22
C VAL A 139 -2.77 1.08 14.07
N GLN A 140 -2.90 0.79 15.36
CA GLN A 140 -1.75 0.65 16.25
C GLN A 140 -0.79 -0.45 15.77
N MET A 141 -1.30 -1.63 15.43
CA MET A 141 -0.47 -2.73 14.93
C MET A 141 0.22 -2.37 13.61
N ALA A 142 -0.48 -1.68 12.71
CA ALA A 142 0.09 -1.26 11.43
C ALA A 142 1.22 -0.22 11.60
N LEU A 143 1.09 0.75 12.51
CA LEU A 143 2.16 1.70 12.86
C LEU A 143 3.30 1.01 13.62
N GLN A 144 2.98 0.02 14.47
CA GLN A 144 3.95 -0.79 15.19
C GLN A 144 4.86 -1.56 14.22
N ALA A 145 4.29 -2.14 13.15
CA ALA A 145 5.05 -2.86 12.13
C ALA A 145 6.19 -1.99 11.56
N TRP A 146 5.89 -0.74 11.19
CA TRP A 146 6.91 0.20 10.72
C TRP A 146 7.88 0.64 11.80
N SER A 147 7.39 1.07 12.96
CA SER A 147 8.28 1.54 14.03
C SER A 147 9.24 0.46 14.51
N SER A 148 8.90 -0.83 14.44
CA SER A 148 9.81 -1.91 14.80
C SER A 148 11.13 -1.92 14.00
N ALA A 149 11.11 -1.46 12.74
CA ALA A 149 12.26 -1.52 11.83
C ALA A 149 13.13 -0.25 11.81
N VAL A 150 12.57 0.90 12.23
CA VAL A 150 13.21 2.24 12.10
C VAL A 150 13.07 3.06 13.38
N PRO A 151 13.87 4.12 13.59
CA PRO A 151 13.81 4.95 14.80
C PRO A 151 12.63 5.94 14.80
N LEU A 152 11.46 5.53 14.30
CA LEU A 152 10.22 6.32 14.34
C LEU A 152 9.36 5.94 15.54
N SER A 153 8.64 6.92 16.08
CA SER A 153 7.67 6.78 17.16
C SER A 153 6.37 7.46 16.77
N PHE A 154 5.25 6.81 17.10
CA PHE A 154 3.91 7.29 16.75
C PHE A 154 3.11 7.60 17.99
N VAL A 155 2.51 8.79 18.06
CA VAL A 155 1.73 9.25 19.22
C VAL A 155 0.32 9.59 18.78
N ARG A 156 -0.68 8.95 19.39
CA ARG A 156 -2.08 9.26 19.11
C ARG A 156 -2.45 10.61 19.73
N VAL A 157 -3.11 11.47 18.96
CA VAL A 157 -3.76 12.68 19.46
C VAL A 157 -5.26 12.60 19.26
N ASN A 158 -6.03 13.12 20.22
CA ASN A 158 -7.49 13.00 20.23
C ASN A 158 -8.21 14.23 19.64
N ALA A 159 -7.51 15.36 19.53
CA ALA A 159 -8.02 16.62 19.03
C ALA A 159 -6.95 17.37 18.22
N GLY A 160 -7.38 18.32 17.40
CA GLY A 160 -6.50 19.10 16.52
C GLY A 160 -5.96 18.32 15.32
N GLU A 161 -5.04 18.94 14.59
CA GLU A 161 -4.37 18.35 13.44
C GLU A 161 -3.16 17.51 13.86
N ALA A 162 -3.01 16.35 13.24
CA ALA A 162 -1.89 15.43 13.45
C ALA A 162 -0.99 15.38 12.20
N ASP A 163 0.21 14.80 12.31
CA ASP A 163 1.05 14.58 11.13
C ASP A 163 0.43 13.58 10.15
N ILE A 164 -0.29 12.58 10.69
CA ILE A 164 -0.96 11.53 9.92
C ILE A 164 -2.45 11.53 10.31
N MET A 165 -3.28 12.06 9.42
CA MET A 165 -4.74 12.03 9.55
C MET A 165 -5.30 10.77 8.88
N ILE A 166 -6.15 10.03 9.61
CA ILE A 166 -6.72 8.74 9.19
C ILE A 166 -8.25 8.88 9.16
N SER A 167 -8.85 8.63 8.00
CA SER A 167 -10.30 8.67 7.82
C SER A 167 -10.76 7.47 7.00
N PHE A 168 -11.67 6.67 7.54
CA PHE A 168 -12.21 5.51 6.83
C PHE A 168 -13.45 5.88 6.01
N GLU A 169 -13.44 5.51 4.73
CA GLU A 169 -14.62 5.54 3.87
C GLU A 169 -15.27 4.15 3.75
N THR A 170 -16.51 4.09 3.28
CA THR A 170 -17.28 2.83 3.25
C THR A 170 -16.76 1.83 2.21
N GLY A 171 -16.71 0.55 2.61
CA GLY A 171 -16.24 -0.58 1.80
C GLY A 171 -14.75 -0.88 1.99
N GLY A 172 -14.35 -2.16 2.04
CA GLY A 172 -12.93 -2.47 2.21
C GLY A 172 -12.53 -3.92 2.35
N PHE A 173 -11.21 -4.11 2.23
CA PHE A 173 -10.42 -5.31 2.50
C PHE A 173 -10.02 -5.33 3.99
N ASN A 174 -9.23 -6.31 4.42
CA ASN A 174 -8.69 -6.37 5.78
C ASN A 174 -8.03 -5.03 6.19
N LEU A 175 -8.57 -4.39 7.23
CA LEU A 175 -8.21 -3.04 7.68
C LEU A 175 -6.72 -2.91 7.98
N PHE A 176 -6.16 -3.90 8.67
CA PHE A 176 -4.74 -3.93 9.02
C PHE A 176 -3.85 -3.95 7.77
N THR A 177 -4.13 -4.85 6.82
CA THR A 177 -3.33 -4.99 5.59
C THR A 177 -3.30 -3.68 4.82
N VAL A 178 -4.46 -3.04 4.64
CA VAL A 178 -4.55 -1.77 3.91
C VAL A 178 -3.91 -0.64 4.70
N ALA A 179 -4.16 -0.54 6.01
CA ALA A 179 -3.56 0.50 6.84
C ALA A 179 -2.03 0.42 6.87
N ALA A 180 -1.47 -0.79 7.02
CA ALA A 180 -0.03 -1.00 7.02
C ALA A 180 0.60 -0.57 5.70
N HIS A 181 0.00 -0.93 4.56
CA HIS A 181 0.46 -0.52 3.22
C HIS A 181 0.47 1.01 3.07
N GLU A 182 -0.63 1.65 3.42
CA GLU A 182 -0.82 3.09 3.21
C GLU A 182 0.01 3.93 4.18
N PHE A 183 0.32 3.42 5.38
CA PHE A 183 1.35 4.02 6.23
C PHE A 183 2.74 3.95 5.61
N GLY A 184 3.06 2.93 4.82
CA GLY A 184 4.30 2.92 4.04
C GLY A 184 4.40 4.12 3.10
N HIS A 185 3.30 4.46 2.40
CA HIS A 185 3.22 5.69 1.61
C HIS A 185 3.35 6.95 2.46
N ALA A 186 2.64 7.02 3.59
CA ALA A 186 2.73 8.14 4.52
C ALA A 186 4.15 8.39 5.04
N LEU A 187 4.96 7.32 5.12
CA LEU A 187 6.36 7.37 5.52
C LEU A 187 7.31 7.59 4.34
N GLY A 188 6.83 7.60 3.10
CA GLY A 188 7.59 7.97 1.92
C GLY A 188 7.96 6.83 0.97
N LEU A 189 7.45 5.62 1.20
CA LEU A 189 7.68 4.50 0.30
C LEU A 189 6.79 4.59 -0.94
N ALA A 190 7.36 4.26 -2.10
CA ALA A 190 6.60 3.97 -3.31
C ALA A 190 6.13 2.51 -3.31
N HIS A 191 5.32 2.13 -4.30
CA HIS A 191 5.01 0.72 -4.49
C HIS A 191 6.26 -0.10 -4.82
N SER A 192 6.28 -1.34 -4.35
CA SER A 192 7.28 -2.35 -4.70
C SER A 192 6.85 -3.15 -5.93
N THR A 193 7.82 -3.61 -6.72
CA THR A 193 7.61 -4.61 -7.76
C THR A 193 7.72 -6.05 -7.23
N ASP A 194 8.12 -6.26 -5.98
CA ASP A 194 8.17 -7.57 -5.32
C ASP A 194 6.75 -8.01 -4.91
N PRO A 195 6.19 -9.09 -5.48
CA PRO A 195 4.84 -9.56 -5.15
C PRO A 195 4.67 -10.06 -3.71
N SER A 196 5.75 -10.24 -2.95
CA SER A 196 5.74 -10.64 -1.55
C SER A 196 5.70 -9.46 -0.57
N ALA A 197 6.11 -8.29 -1.03
CA ALA A 197 6.18 -7.05 -0.26
C ALA A 197 4.80 -6.58 0.21
N LEU A 198 4.77 -5.90 1.36
CA LEU A 198 3.59 -5.20 1.83
C LEU A 198 3.27 -4.04 0.88
N MET A 199 4.27 -3.32 0.39
CA MET A 199 4.13 -2.21 -0.56
C MET A 199 3.81 -2.63 -2.00
N TYR A 200 3.53 -3.92 -2.27
CA TYR A 200 3.04 -4.34 -3.59
C TYR A 200 1.62 -3.78 -3.83
N PRO A 201 1.30 -3.22 -5.02
CA PRO A 201 0.07 -2.43 -5.19
C PRO A 201 -1.23 -3.22 -5.03
N THR A 202 -1.26 -4.51 -5.37
CA THR A 202 -2.47 -5.33 -5.24
C THR A 202 -2.53 -5.95 -3.85
N TYR A 203 -3.67 -5.82 -3.18
CA TYR A 203 -3.80 -6.32 -1.81
C TYR A 203 -3.75 -7.85 -1.76
N LYS A 204 -2.88 -8.35 -0.89
CA LYS A 204 -2.87 -9.75 -0.44
C LYS A 204 -3.09 -9.74 1.07
N TYR A 205 -4.00 -10.58 1.55
CA TYR A 205 -4.30 -10.66 2.98
C TYR A 205 -3.03 -10.91 3.79
N LYS A 206 -2.80 -10.07 4.81
CA LYS A 206 -1.76 -10.26 5.82
C LYS A 206 -2.44 -10.38 7.18
N HIS A 207 -2.11 -11.44 7.90
CA HIS A 207 -2.63 -11.65 9.25
C HIS A 207 -1.94 -10.67 10.21
N PRO A 208 -2.68 -9.93 11.06
CA PRO A 208 -2.08 -8.90 11.92
C PRO A 208 -1.23 -9.48 13.07
N TYR A 209 -1.62 -10.64 13.58
CA TYR A 209 -0.92 -11.30 14.68
C TYR A 209 0.37 -11.95 14.18
N GLY A 210 1.51 -11.59 14.77
CA GLY A 210 2.83 -12.07 14.35
C GLY A 210 3.30 -11.49 13.01
N PHE A 211 2.67 -10.42 12.52
CA PHE A 211 3.09 -9.77 11.29
C PHE A 211 4.47 -9.14 11.44
N HIS A 212 5.35 -9.49 10.51
CA HIS A 212 6.65 -8.86 10.33
C HIS A 212 6.72 -8.25 8.95
N LEU A 213 7.35 -7.08 8.83
CA LEU A 213 7.57 -6.46 7.53
C LEU A 213 8.42 -7.38 6.63
N PRO A 214 8.01 -7.61 5.38
CA PRO A 214 8.85 -8.29 4.41
C PRO A 214 10.19 -7.57 4.18
N LYS A 215 11.19 -8.31 3.71
CA LYS A 215 12.57 -7.83 3.58
C LYS A 215 12.69 -6.59 2.67
N ASP A 216 11.93 -6.55 1.58
CA ASP A 216 11.92 -5.42 0.65
C ASP A 216 11.42 -4.13 1.34
N ASP A 217 10.33 -4.24 2.11
CA ASP A 217 9.76 -3.12 2.86
C ASP A 217 10.71 -2.62 3.96
N VAL A 218 11.39 -3.53 4.68
CA VAL A 218 12.40 -3.20 5.69
C VAL A 218 13.56 -2.43 5.07
N LYS A 219 14.10 -2.91 3.94
CA LYS A 219 15.20 -2.24 3.24
C LYS A 219 14.77 -0.86 2.76
N GLY A 220 13.58 -0.75 2.15
CA GLY A 220 13.04 0.52 1.66
C GLY A 220 12.90 1.56 2.76
N ILE A 221 12.30 1.20 3.91
CA ILE A 221 12.09 2.15 4.99
C ILE A 221 13.40 2.53 5.72
N GLN A 222 14.32 1.58 5.86
CA GLN A 222 15.63 1.85 6.46
C GLN A 222 16.52 2.71 5.56
N ALA A 223 16.37 2.67 4.23
CA ALA A 223 17.05 3.60 3.33
C ALA A 223 16.63 5.06 3.58
N LEU A 224 15.40 5.30 4.07
CA LEU A 224 14.90 6.64 4.38
C LEU A 224 15.28 7.09 5.81
N TYR A 225 15.10 6.23 6.81
CA TYR A 225 15.18 6.61 8.23
C TYR A 225 16.36 6.00 8.99
N GLY A 226 17.11 5.09 8.37
CA GLY A 226 18.12 4.26 9.02
C GLY A 226 17.51 3.14 9.86
N PRO A 227 18.31 2.11 10.21
CA PRO A 227 17.87 1.05 11.11
C PRO A 227 17.69 1.57 12.53
N ARG A 228 16.72 1.00 13.26
CA ARG A 228 16.59 1.25 14.70
C ARG A 228 17.85 0.75 15.43
N LYS A 229 18.51 1.64 16.19
CA LYS A 229 19.63 1.26 17.06
C LYS A 229 19.09 0.45 18.24
N THR A 230 19.44 -0.83 18.34
CA THR A 230 19.26 -1.61 19.56
C THR A 230 20.35 -1.18 20.54
N PHE A 231 19.98 -0.53 21.64
CA PHE A 231 20.92 -0.28 22.72
C PHE A 231 21.06 -1.57 23.54
N PRO A 232 22.24 -2.21 23.60
CA PRO A 232 22.45 -3.32 24.51
C PRO A 232 22.51 -2.73 25.93
N GLY A 233 21.44 -2.89 26.72
CA GLY A 233 21.48 -2.49 28.13
C GLY A 233 20.18 -1.97 28.77
N LYS A 234 19.05 -1.86 28.06
CA LYS A 234 17.76 -1.56 28.73
C LYS A 234 17.02 -2.87 29.00
N PRO A 235 16.66 -3.21 30.26
CA PRO A 235 15.83 -4.38 30.55
C PRO A 235 14.51 -4.23 29.81
N THR A 236 14.33 -5.05 28.77
CA THR A 236 13.01 -5.31 28.21
C THR A 236 12.21 -5.99 29.31
N VAL A 237 11.23 -5.29 29.86
CA VAL A 237 10.16 -5.92 30.64
C VAL A 237 9.66 -7.10 29.80
N PRO A 238 9.60 -8.33 30.32
CA PRO A 238 9.16 -9.48 29.54
C PRO A 238 7.72 -9.24 29.11
N HIS A 239 7.51 -8.79 27.88
CA HIS A 239 6.23 -8.98 27.23
C HIS A 239 6.19 -10.48 26.94
N ALA A 240 5.42 -11.20 27.76
CA ALA A 240 5.26 -12.63 27.66
C ALA A 240 5.02 -13.03 26.20
N SER A 241 5.95 -13.81 25.65
CA SER A 241 5.80 -14.45 24.36
C SER A 241 4.64 -15.44 24.47
N PRO A 242 3.57 -15.33 23.66
CA PRO A 242 2.74 -16.49 23.41
C PRO A 242 3.61 -17.51 22.67
N HIS A 243 3.57 -18.74 23.15
CA HIS A 243 4.30 -19.87 22.59
C HIS A 243 4.17 -19.94 21.06
N ASN A 244 5.32 -20.10 20.41
CA ASN A 244 5.51 -20.27 18.98
C ASN A 244 5.51 -21.77 18.65
N PRO A 245 4.50 -22.34 17.97
CA PRO A 245 4.72 -23.54 17.18
C PRO A 245 5.44 -23.10 15.91
N SER A 246 6.73 -23.44 15.84
CA SER A 246 7.59 -23.23 14.69
C SER A 246 7.03 -23.95 13.45
N ILE A 247 6.82 -23.20 12.36
CA ILE A 247 6.45 -23.70 11.03
C ILE A 247 7.57 -24.64 10.53
N PRO A 248 7.30 -25.94 10.30
CA PRO A 248 8.34 -26.88 9.89
C PRO A 248 8.62 -26.81 8.41
N ASP A 249 9.90 -26.95 8.07
CA ASP A 249 10.43 -26.96 6.72
C ASP A 249 9.83 -28.15 5.93
N LEU A 250 9.23 -27.89 4.77
CA LEU A 250 8.48 -28.87 3.98
C LEU A 250 9.37 -29.98 3.38
N CYS A 251 10.69 -29.85 3.52
CA CYS A 251 11.67 -30.85 3.09
C CYS A 251 12.36 -31.58 4.26
N ASP A 252 11.92 -31.36 5.50
CA ASP A 252 12.47 -32.10 6.64
C ASP A 252 11.85 -33.51 6.69
N SER A 253 12.72 -34.52 6.76
CA SER A 253 12.36 -35.96 6.69
C SER A 253 11.61 -36.47 7.92
N GLY A 254 11.31 -35.60 8.88
CA GLY A 254 10.50 -35.85 10.08
C GLY A 254 9.12 -35.18 10.09
N SER A 255 8.63 -34.66 8.97
CA SER A 255 7.37 -33.88 8.93
C SER A 255 6.11 -34.77 8.97
N SER A 256 5.24 -34.58 9.97
CA SER A 256 3.89 -35.16 10.05
C SER A 256 2.79 -34.13 9.77
N PHE A 257 1.61 -34.59 9.36
CA PHE A 257 0.44 -33.75 9.06
C PHE A 257 -0.73 -34.13 9.97
N ASP A 258 -1.52 -33.13 10.39
CA ASP A 258 -2.68 -33.34 11.27
C ASP A 258 -3.90 -33.84 10.48
N ALA A 259 -4.05 -33.35 9.25
CA ALA A 259 -5.11 -33.79 8.35
C ALA A 259 -4.65 -33.72 6.89
N VAL A 260 -5.22 -34.59 6.07
CA VAL A 260 -5.04 -34.59 4.62
C VAL A 260 -6.42 -34.73 3.97
N THR A 261 -6.73 -33.89 2.98
CA THR A 261 -7.98 -34.00 2.22
C THR A 261 -7.76 -33.84 0.72
N MET A 262 -8.69 -34.35 -0.05
CA MET A 262 -8.74 -34.20 -1.51
C MET A 262 -9.72 -33.08 -1.85
N LEU A 263 -9.27 -32.05 -2.57
CA LEU A 263 -10.14 -31.07 -3.21
C LEU A 263 -10.03 -31.23 -4.73
N GLY A 264 -11.00 -31.94 -5.31
CA GLY A 264 -10.93 -32.32 -6.72
C GLY A 264 -9.79 -33.31 -6.98
N LYS A 265 -8.81 -32.93 -7.80
CA LYS A 265 -7.58 -33.72 -8.06
C LYS A 265 -6.38 -33.25 -7.26
N GLU A 266 -6.54 -32.26 -6.38
CA GLU A 266 -5.47 -31.70 -5.58
C GLU A 266 -5.52 -32.26 -4.15
N LEU A 267 -4.38 -32.74 -3.68
CA LEU A 267 -4.19 -33.26 -2.33
C LEU A 267 -3.71 -32.12 -1.43
N LEU A 268 -4.52 -31.75 -0.44
CA LEU A 268 -4.26 -30.67 0.51
C LEU A 268 -3.83 -31.26 1.85
N PHE A 269 -2.74 -30.74 2.40
CA PHE A 269 -2.19 -31.12 3.69
C PHE A 269 -2.41 -29.96 4.68
N PHE A 270 -2.81 -30.30 5.91
CA PHE A 270 -3.06 -29.33 6.98
C PHE A 270 -2.16 -29.63 8.18
N ARG A 271 -1.57 -28.58 8.75
CA ARG A 271 -0.70 -28.64 9.92
C ARG A 271 -0.80 -27.34 10.71
N ASP A 272 -1.10 -27.44 12.00
CA ASP A 272 -1.27 -26.34 12.96
C ASP A 272 -2.36 -25.29 12.58
N ARG A 273 -2.82 -24.48 13.55
CA ARG A 273 -4.06 -23.66 13.48
C ARG A 273 -3.85 -22.17 13.25
#